data_AF-A0A924TTF0-F1
#
_entry.id   AF-A0A924TTF0-F1
#
_cell.length_a   1.000
_cell.length_b   1.000
_cell.length_c   1.000
_cell.angle_alpha   90.00
_cell.angle_beta   90.00
_cell.angle_gamma   90.00
#
_symmetry.space_group_name_H-M   'P 1'
#
loop_
_entity.id
_entity.type
_entity.pdbx_description
1 polymer ?
#
loop_
_entity_poly.entity_id
_entity_poly.type
_entity_poly.pdbx_seq_one_letter_code
_entity_poly.pdbx_strand_id
1 'polypeptide(L)'
;MDDMVRAALKKWPNVPACTGWLALDARGDWYMRDDRTQAAGAFPLAKGSRTEHRQLREFIERNYEGSPDGAWFFQNGPQRQYVGLEAAPPGWRLAERPGAAPQVRSH
;
A
#
# COMPACT_ATOMS: atom_id res chain seq x y z
N MET A 1 -2.45 8.37 -7.66
CA MET A 1 -3.09 7.34 -8.53
C MET A 1 -2.78 7.51 -10.01
N ASP A 2 -2.39 6.41 -10.67
CA ASP A 2 -2.12 6.27 -12.10
C ASP A 2 -3.41 6.36 -12.96
N ASP A 3 -3.30 6.86 -14.19
CA ASP A 3 -4.46 7.06 -15.09
C ASP A 3 -5.21 5.76 -15.42
N MET A 4 -4.48 4.66 -15.57
CA MET A 4 -5.10 3.35 -15.85
C MET A 4 -6.00 2.89 -14.70
N VAL A 5 -5.64 3.23 -13.46
CA VAL A 5 -6.42 2.90 -12.26
C VAL A 5 -7.68 3.76 -12.22
N ARG A 6 -7.56 5.07 -12.51
CA ARG A 6 -8.72 5.98 -12.63
C ARG A 6 -9.70 5.52 -13.71
N ALA A 7 -9.20 5.10 -14.86
CA ALA A 7 -10.02 4.57 -15.95
C ALA A 7 -10.76 3.29 -15.55
N ALA A 8 -10.09 2.38 -14.83
CA ALA A 8 -10.71 1.16 -14.33
C ALA A 8 -11.81 1.45 -13.29
N LEU A 9 -11.56 2.38 -12.36
CA LEU A 9 -12.56 2.82 -11.37
C LEU A 9 -13.80 3.45 -12.03
N LYS A 10 -13.60 4.25 -13.08
CA LYS A 10 -14.73 4.81 -13.86
C LYS A 10 -15.56 3.72 -14.53
N LYS A 11 -14.90 2.68 -15.06
CA LYS A 11 -15.57 1.54 -15.71
C LYS A 11 -16.32 0.68 -14.70
N TRP A 12 -15.77 0.48 -13.50
CA TRP A 12 -16.34 -0.38 -12.46
C TRP A 12 -16.30 0.31 -11.09
N PRO A 13 -17.24 1.24 -10.81
CA PRO A 13 -17.18 2.07 -9.61
C PRO A 13 -17.55 1.34 -8.31
N ASN A 14 -18.27 0.22 -8.42
CA ASN A 14 -18.90 -0.46 -7.28
C ASN A 14 -18.19 -1.79 -6.91
N VAL A 15 -16.90 -1.92 -7.20
CA VAL A 15 -16.15 -3.12 -6.79
C VAL A 15 -15.95 -3.10 -5.28
N PRO A 16 -16.37 -4.15 -4.55
CA PRO A 16 -16.23 -4.19 -3.10
C PRO A 16 -14.77 -4.06 -2.67
N ALA A 17 -14.55 -3.27 -1.62
CA ALA A 17 -13.25 -3.16 -0.99
C ALA A 17 -12.87 -4.48 -0.30
N CYS A 18 -11.57 -4.76 -0.24
CA CYS A 18 -11.03 -5.90 0.51
C CYS A 18 -10.03 -5.43 1.57
N THR A 19 -9.82 -6.26 2.57
CA THR A 19 -8.97 -5.97 3.74
C THR A 19 -8.08 -7.16 4.06
N GLY A 20 -7.00 -6.94 4.82
CA GLY A 20 -6.20 -8.03 5.40
C GLY A 20 -5.02 -8.49 4.55
N TRP A 21 -5.09 -8.32 3.22
CA TRP A 21 -4.14 -8.86 2.24
C TRP A 21 -2.85 -8.05 2.02
N LEU A 22 -2.84 -6.76 2.34
CA LEU A 22 -1.68 -5.87 2.17
C LEU A 22 -1.41 -5.15 3.49
N ALA A 23 -0.14 -5.11 3.88
CA ALA A 23 0.30 -4.39 5.07
C ALA A 23 1.56 -3.58 4.79
N LEU A 24 1.72 -2.48 5.54
CA LEU A 24 2.88 -1.60 5.51
C LEU A 24 3.44 -1.50 6.93
N ASP A 25 4.70 -1.88 7.06
CA ASP A 25 5.37 -1.89 8.35
C ASP A 25 6.00 -0.52 8.68
N ALA A 26 6.48 -0.36 9.92
CA ALA A 26 7.03 0.93 10.38
C ALA A 26 8.32 1.36 9.65
N ARG A 27 8.96 0.46 8.90
CA ARG A 27 10.15 0.75 8.08
C ARG A 27 9.79 1.14 6.65
N GLY A 28 8.51 1.06 6.28
CA GLY A 28 8.04 1.30 4.92
C GLY A 28 8.11 0.06 4.03
N ASP A 29 8.33 -1.13 4.60
CA ASP A 29 8.31 -2.39 3.85
C ASP A 29 6.87 -2.88 3.65
N TRP A 30 6.55 -3.26 2.41
CA TRP A 30 5.25 -3.79 2.02
C TRP A 30 5.20 -5.31 2.20
N TYR A 31 4.10 -5.82 2.76
CA TYR A 31 3.88 -7.24 3.01
C TYR A 31 2.58 -7.74 2.37
N MET A 32 2.65 -8.90 1.71
CA MET A 32 1.52 -9.70 1.27
C MET A 32 1.11 -10.67 2.38
N ARG A 33 -0.19 -10.75 2.65
CA ARG A 33 -0.75 -11.56 3.75
C ARG A 33 -1.81 -12.51 3.20
N ASP A 34 -1.39 -13.75 2.92
CA ASP A 34 -2.29 -14.82 2.51
C ASP A 34 -3.19 -15.30 3.66
N ASP A 35 -4.13 -16.20 3.36
CA ASP A 35 -5.07 -16.75 4.35
C ASP A 35 -4.34 -17.39 5.54
N ARG A 36 -3.23 -18.11 5.28
CA ARG A 36 -2.44 -18.75 6.33
C ARG A 36 -1.80 -17.72 7.26
N THR A 37 -1.25 -16.64 6.71
CA THR A 37 -0.68 -15.54 7.48
C THR A 37 -1.75 -14.85 8.32
N GLN A 38 -2.93 -14.62 7.74
CA GLN A 38 -4.05 -13.99 8.44
C GLN A 38 -4.56 -14.89 9.59
N ALA A 39 -4.63 -16.20 9.38
CA ALA A 39 -4.96 -17.18 10.42
C ALA A 39 -3.90 -17.27 11.53
N ALA A 40 -2.63 -17.00 11.22
CA ALA A 40 -1.54 -17.01 12.18
C ALA A 40 -1.54 -15.79 13.12
N GLY A 41 -2.25 -14.71 12.80
CA GLY A 41 -2.43 -13.57 13.69
C GLY A 41 -2.61 -12.23 12.97
N ALA A 42 -2.90 -11.19 13.75
CA ALA A 42 -2.98 -9.82 13.26
C ALA A 42 -1.60 -9.26 12.87
N PHE A 43 -1.58 -8.27 12.00
CA PHE A 43 -0.37 -7.46 11.75
C PHE A 43 -0.15 -6.50 12.94
N PRO A 44 1.10 -6.27 13.42
CA PRO A 44 2.38 -6.75 12.89
C PRO A 44 2.87 -8.10 13.42
N LEU A 45 2.10 -8.82 14.25
CA LEU A 45 2.51 -10.11 14.83
C LEU A 45 2.76 -11.17 13.74
N ALA A 46 1.84 -11.30 12.78
CA ALA A 46 2.01 -12.11 11.58
C ALA A 46 2.17 -11.20 10.35
N LYS A 47 3.43 -10.91 10.00
CA LYS A 47 3.79 -9.97 8.93
C LYS A 47 3.42 -10.47 7.54
N GLY A 48 3.62 -11.75 7.26
CA GLY A 48 3.48 -12.31 5.91
C GLY A 48 4.76 -12.18 5.09
N SER A 49 4.62 -12.20 3.77
CA SER A 49 5.75 -12.19 2.84
C SER A 49 6.10 -10.78 2.42
N ARG A 50 7.35 -10.35 2.62
CA ARG A 50 7.82 -9.05 2.16
C ARG A 50 7.80 -8.99 0.63
N THR A 51 7.32 -7.86 0.09
CA THR A 51 7.17 -7.66 -1.35
C THR A 51 8.51 -7.23 -1.95
N GLU A 52 9.32 -8.18 -2.42
CA GLU A 52 10.63 -7.88 -3.01
C GLU A 52 10.51 -7.26 -4.42
N HIS A 53 9.43 -7.55 -5.14
CA HIS A 53 9.26 -7.13 -6.53
C HIS A 53 9.13 -5.61 -6.66
N ARG A 54 10.19 -4.95 -7.13
CA ARG A 54 10.30 -3.48 -7.16
C ARG A 54 9.15 -2.79 -7.92
N GLN A 55 8.85 -3.25 -9.13
CA GLN A 55 7.80 -2.62 -9.95
C GLN A 55 6.41 -2.73 -9.29
N LEU A 56 6.17 -3.80 -8.53
CA LEU A 56 4.92 -3.98 -7.80
C LEU A 56 4.85 -3.00 -6.63
N ARG A 57 5.95 -2.85 -5.87
CA ARG A 57 6.02 -1.83 -4.81
C ARG A 57 5.80 -0.43 -5.34
N GLU A 58 6.47 -0.06 -6.43
CA GLU A 58 6.30 1.25 -7.06
C GLU A 58 4.86 1.46 -7.54
N PHE A 59 4.21 0.42 -8.06
CA PHE A 59 2.80 0.49 -8.45
C PHE A 59 1.88 0.68 -7.24
N ILE A 60 2.10 -0.06 -6.15
CA ILE A 60 1.35 0.11 -4.90
C ILE A 60 1.52 1.55 -4.40
N GLU A 61 2.74 2.06 -4.36
CA GLU A 61 3.08 3.38 -3.83
C GLU A 61 2.42 4.53 -4.60
N ARG A 62 2.38 4.48 -5.93
CA ARG A 62 1.73 5.53 -6.73
C ARG A 62 0.21 5.55 -6.61
N ASN A 63 -0.38 4.45 -6.12
CA ASN A 63 -1.82 4.25 -6.00
C ASN A 63 -2.26 4.04 -4.54
N TYR A 64 -1.39 4.36 -3.59
CA TYR A 64 -1.64 4.32 -2.16
C TYR A 64 -2.07 5.70 -1.69
N GLU A 65 -3.27 5.80 -1.12
CA GLU A 65 -3.90 7.07 -0.75
C GLU A 65 -4.62 6.94 0.60
N GLY A 66 -4.79 8.06 1.29
CA GLY A 66 -5.62 8.17 2.49
C GLY A 66 -7.08 8.47 2.12
N SER A 67 -8.02 7.92 2.87
CA SER A 67 -9.43 8.29 2.79
C SER A 67 -9.80 9.35 3.85
N PRO A 68 -10.88 10.12 3.62
CA PRO A 68 -11.30 11.20 4.54
C PRO A 68 -11.63 10.76 5.97
N ASP A 69 -11.91 9.48 6.18
CA ASP A 69 -12.16 8.83 7.47
C ASP A 69 -10.88 8.39 8.19
N GLY A 70 -9.70 8.70 7.63
CA GLY A 70 -8.40 8.40 8.22
C GLY A 70 -7.87 6.99 7.94
N ALA A 71 -8.60 6.18 7.15
CA ALA A 71 -8.09 4.91 6.67
C ALA A 71 -7.13 5.11 5.48
N TRP A 72 -6.33 4.09 5.19
CA TRP A 72 -5.39 4.09 4.07
C TRP A 72 -5.60 2.89 3.18
N PHE A 73 -5.50 3.09 1.86
CA PHE A 73 -5.80 2.06 0.90
C PHE A 73 -4.87 2.13 -0.32
N PHE A 74 -4.65 0.98 -0.93
CA PHE A 74 -4.10 0.85 -2.27
C PHE A 74 -5.26 0.66 -3.26
N GLN A 75 -5.32 1.50 -4.30
CA GLN A 75 -6.29 1.35 -5.37
C GLN A 75 -5.74 0.44 -6.47
N ASN A 76 -6.16 -0.83 -6.45
CA ASN A 76 -5.76 -1.84 -7.42
C ASN A 76 -6.79 -1.91 -8.57
N GLY A 77 -6.59 -1.10 -9.61
CA GLY A 77 -7.60 -0.93 -10.66
C GLY A 77 -8.92 -0.45 -10.06
N PRO A 78 -10.06 -1.14 -10.26
CA PRO A 78 -11.32 -0.71 -9.67
C PRO A 78 -11.48 -1.10 -8.18
N GLN A 79 -10.67 -2.05 -7.68
CA GLN A 79 -10.80 -2.53 -6.31
C GLN A 79 -9.98 -1.68 -5.33
N ARG A 80 -10.62 -1.30 -4.22
CA ARG A 80 -9.94 -0.71 -3.07
C ARG A 80 -9.44 -1.80 -2.13
N GLN A 81 -8.16 -1.77 -1.79
CA GLN A 81 -7.56 -2.67 -0.80
C GLN A 81 -7.07 -1.85 0.40
N TYR A 82 -7.73 -1.99 1.56
CA TYR A 82 -7.28 -1.31 2.77
C TYR A 82 -5.99 -1.93 3.31
N VAL A 83 -5.10 -1.08 3.80
CA VAL A 83 -3.76 -1.46 4.23
C VAL A 83 -3.72 -1.63 5.74
N GLY A 84 -3.21 -2.77 6.21
CA GLY A 84 -2.84 -2.95 7.61
C GLY A 84 -1.57 -2.17 7.95
N LEU A 85 -1.63 -1.29 8.94
CA LEU A 85 -0.53 -0.37 9.28
C LEU A 85 0.07 -0.75 10.64
N GLU A 86 1.40 -0.87 10.71
CA GLU A 86 2.11 -1.11 11.98
C GLU A 86 2.18 0.17 12.82
N ALA A 87 2.30 1.31 12.13
CA ALA A 87 2.19 2.63 12.68
C ALA A 87 1.35 3.48 11.72
N ALA A 88 0.61 4.46 12.25
CA ALA A 88 0.02 5.50 11.41
C ALA A 88 1.15 6.10 10.56
N PRO A 89 1.07 6.04 9.21
CA PRO A 89 2.20 6.35 8.37
C PRO A 89 2.68 7.78 8.66
N PRO A 90 3.91 7.98 9.16
CA PRO A 90 4.52 9.28 9.07
C PRO A 90 4.71 9.57 7.57
N GLY A 91 4.19 10.70 7.10
CA GLY A 91 4.29 11.08 5.69
C GLY A 91 5.70 11.50 5.29
N TRP A 92 6.71 10.65 5.46
CA TRP A 92 8.09 10.98 5.09
C TRP A 92 8.76 9.77 4.43
N ARG A 93 9.11 9.89 3.15
CA ARG A 93 9.94 8.93 2.42
C ARG A 93 11.20 9.61 1.91
N LEU A 94 12.34 8.94 2.06
CA LEU A 94 13.63 9.37 1.51
C LEU A 94 13.89 8.62 0.20
N ALA A 95 14.02 9.36 -0.90
CA ALA A 95 14.44 8.83 -2.19
C ALA A 95 15.87 9.30 -2.49
N GLU A 96 16.78 8.36 -2.63
CA GLU A 96 18.17 8.63 -3.00
C GLU A 96 18.40 8.31 -4.48
N ARG A 97 19.09 9.20 -5.19
CA ARG A 97 19.65 8.91 -6.51
C ARG A 97 21.14 9.19 -6.49
N PRO A 98 21.99 8.34 -7.09
CA PRO A 98 23.42 8.59 -7.17
C PRO A 98 23.71 9.96 -7.79
N GLY A 99 24.47 10.81 -7.08
CA GLY A 99 24.82 12.16 -7.55
C GLY A 99 23.73 13.24 -7.39
N ALA A 100 22.59 12.94 -6.76
CA ALA A 100 21.56 13.92 -6.44
C ALA A 100 21.37 14.07 -4.92
N ALA A 101 20.89 15.23 -4.50
CA ALA A 101 20.46 15.42 -3.11
C ALA A 101 19.30 14.46 -2.77
N PRO A 102 19.29 13.87 -1.57
CA PRO A 102 18.18 13.05 -1.11
C PRO A 102 16.86 13.82 -1.22
N GLN A 103 15.87 13.22 -1.88
CA GLN A 103 14.54 13.81 -1.98
C GLN A 103 13.67 13.26 -0.86
N VAL A 104 13.22 14.15 0.01
CA VAL A 104 12.21 13.83 1.01
C VAL A 104 10.84 14.12 0.40
N ARG A 105 9.95 13.11 0.39
CA ARG A 105 8.57 13.25 -0.05
C ARG A 105 7.62 12.94 1.09
N SER A 106 6.61 13.77 1.26
CA SER A 106 5.42 13.43 2.04
C SER A 106 4.29 12.99 1.12
N HIS A 107 3.47 12.06 1.60
CA HIS A 107 2.20 11.71 0.94
C HIS A 107 1.16 12.78 1.23
#